data_AF-A0A0F9FE08-F1
#
_entry.id   AF-A0A0F9FE08-F1
#
_cell.length_a   1.000
_cell.length_b   1.000
_cell.length_c   1.000
_cell.angle_alpha   90.00
_cell.angle_beta   90.00
_cell.angle_gamma   90.00
#
_symmetry.space_group_name_H-M   'P 1'
#
loop_
_entity.id
_entity.type
_entity.pdbx_description
1 polymer ?
#
loop_
_entity_poly.entity_id
_entity_poly.type
_entity_poly.pdbx_seq_one_letter_code
_entity_poly.pdbx_strand_id
1 'polypeptide(L)'
;MKKKAWNFGKYTDRDETRSDEWRRKHRLIRIKQIKERHGQATPNYNPEACKFIEEYGRKHGYKFQHAENGGEFYIKGLGYWVDGYDREKNVVIEYDEPHHTRRVEKDKQRQQEIQEHLGCKFIRIRT
;
A
#
# COMPACT_ATOMS: atom_id res chain seq x y z
N MET A 1 33.92 34.21 10.86
CA MET A 1 32.87 33.30 10.37
C MET A 1 33.47 31.95 10.01
N LYS A 2 33.23 30.90 10.80
CA LYS A 2 33.76 29.55 10.52
C LYS A 2 32.82 28.86 9.52
N LYS A 3 33.28 28.64 8.29
CA LYS A 3 32.57 27.84 7.29
C LYS A 3 32.49 26.40 7.83
N LYS A 4 31.28 25.93 8.14
CA LYS A 4 31.04 24.51 8.44
C LYS A 4 31.35 23.71 7.18
N ALA A 5 32.41 22.93 7.22
CA ALA A 5 32.70 21.93 6.22
C ALA A 5 31.52 20.94 6.19
N TRP A 6 30.84 20.87 5.05
CA TRP A 6 29.89 19.81 4.79
C TRP A 6 30.70 18.53 4.62
N ASN A 7 30.64 17.67 5.64
CA ASN A 7 31.19 16.32 5.57
C ASN A 7 30.32 15.55 4.58
N PHE A 8 30.75 15.44 3.32
CA PHE A 8 30.22 14.47 2.39
C PHE A 8 30.62 13.10 2.93
N GLY A 9 29.75 12.53 3.77
CA GLY A 9 29.84 11.13 4.18
C GLY A 9 30.03 10.30 2.92
N LYS A 10 31.09 9.49 2.94
CA LYS A 10 31.52 8.63 1.83
C LYS A 10 30.29 8.00 1.19
N TYR A 11 30.10 8.26 -0.10
CA TYR A 11 29.15 7.52 -0.93
C TYR A 11 29.66 6.07 -0.93
N THR A 12 29.20 5.29 0.04
CA THR A 12 29.43 3.85 0.05
C THR A 12 28.68 3.30 -1.14
N ASP A 13 29.30 2.33 -1.80
CA ASP A 13 28.81 1.70 -3.01
C ASP A 13 27.31 1.43 -2.96
N ARG A 14 26.64 1.67 -4.09
CA ARG A 14 25.20 1.47 -4.26
C ARG A 14 24.90 0.00 -3.99
N ASP A 15 24.50 -0.30 -2.77
CA ASP A 15 24.02 -1.63 -2.42
C ASP A 15 22.73 -1.88 -3.22
N GLU A 16 22.83 -2.73 -4.24
CA GLU A 16 21.84 -2.90 -5.31
C GLU A 16 20.52 -3.49 -4.84
N THR A 17 20.37 -3.85 -3.56
CA THR A 17 19.11 -4.36 -2.99
C THR A 17 18.88 -3.88 -1.57
N ARG A 18 18.40 -2.64 -1.40
CA ARG A 18 17.81 -2.19 -0.11
C ARG A 18 16.84 -3.25 0.42
N SER A 19 17.00 -3.69 1.66
CA SER A 19 16.11 -4.68 2.28
C SER A 19 14.66 -4.22 2.33
N ASP A 20 13.72 -5.15 2.40
CA ASP A 20 12.28 -4.84 2.49
C ASP A 20 11.94 -4.06 3.75
N GLU A 21 12.64 -4.35 4.85
CA GLU A 21 12.57 -3.56 6.08
C GLU A 21 12.98 -2.11 5.85
N TRP A 22 14.06 -1.87 5.11
CA TRP A 22 14.48 -0.51 4.76
C TRP A 22 13.42 0.18 3.92
N ARG A 23 12.85 -0.50 2.92
CA ARG A 23 11.79 0.06 2.04
C ARG A 23 10.56 0.41 2.84
N ARG A 24 10.12 -0.48 3.74
CA ARG A 24 9.01 -0.27 4.67
C ARG A 24 9.27 0.92 5.59
N LYS A 25 10.44 0.98 6.23
CA LYS A 25 10.83 2.10 7.11
C LYS A 25 10.77 3.44 6.38
N HIS A 26 11.33 3.51 5.18
CA HIS A 26 11.32 4.72 4.37
C HIS A 26 9.90 5.09 3.89
N ARG A 27 9.07 4.11 3.54
CA ARG A 27 7.65 4.32 3.20
C ARG A 27 6.92 4.99 4.35
N LEU A 28 7.06 4.46 5.57
CA LEU A 28 6.42 5.00 6.77
C LEU A 28 6.91 6.42 7.10
N ILE A 29 8.23 6.68 6.99
CA ILE A 29 8.79 8.02 7.16
C ILE A 29 8.19 8.99 6.15
N ARG A 30 8.10 8.59 4.89
CA ARG A 30 7.56 9.45 3.84
C ARG A 30 6.08 9.77 4.07
N ILE A 31 5.27 8.78 4.44
CA ILE A 31 3.85 8.98 4.77
C ILE A 31 3.71 9.95 5.95
N LYS A 32 4.52 9.79 7.00
CA LYS A 32 4.53 10.70 8.15
C LYS A 32 4.83 12.15 7.73
N GLN A 33 5.87 12.35 6.93
CA GLN A 33 6.23 13.67 6.41
C GLN A 33 5.13 14.31 5.56
N ILE A 34 4.45 13.51 4.73
CA ILE A 34 3.33 14.01 3.91
C ILE A 34 2.18 14.47 4.82
N LYS A 35 1.82 13.66 5.82
CA LYS A 35 0.78 14.02 6.81
C LYS A 35 1.13 15.29 7.59
N GLU A 36 2.38 15.44 8.01
CA GLU A 36 2.84 16.63 8.74
C GLU A 36 2.78 17.90 7.88
N ARG A 37 3.07 17.80 6.58
CA ARG A 37 3.12 18.96 5.67
C ARG A 37 1.78 19.32 5.05
N HIS A 38 0.93 18.32 4.80
CA HIS A 38 -0.29 18.47 4.00
C HIS A 38 -1.56 18.03 4.76
N GLY A 39 -1.45 17.66 6.04
CA GLY A 39 -2.56 17.22 6.89
C GLY A 39 -3.01 15.78 6.64
N GLN A 40 -2.98 15.32 5.39
CA GLN A 40 -3.39 13.98 5.00
C GLN A 40 -2.42 13.33 4.00
N ALA A 41 -2.39 12.00 4.03
CA ALA A 41 -1.74 11.18 3.01
C ALA A 41 -2.76 10.12 2.61
N THR A 42 -3.42 10.34 1.48
CA THR A 42 -4.37 9.42 0.87
C THR A 42 -3.89 9.11 -0.54
N PRO A 43 -3.98 7.86 -0.99
CA PRO A 43 -3.72 7.52 -2.38
C PRO A 43 -4.83 8.08 -3.28
N ASN A 44 -4.54 8.13 -4.59
CA ASN A 44 -5.60 8.24 -5.59
C ASN A 44 -6.29 6.88 -5.70
N TYR A 45 -7.59 6.89 -6.02
CA TYR A 45 -8.39 5.67 -6.15
C TYR A 45 -9.07 5.60 -7.51
N ASN A 46 -9.49 4.39 -7.91
CA ASN A 46 -10.28 4.16 -9.12
C ASN A 46 -11.78 3.95 -8.75
N PRO A 47 -12.70 4.84 -9.19
CA PRO A 47 -14.14 4.69 -8.94
C PRO A 47 -14.76 3.42 -9.55
N GLU A 48 -14.28 2.94 -10.70
CA GLU A 48 -14.78 1.70 -11.30
C GLU A 48 -14.38 0.47 -10.47
N ALA A 49 -13.16 0.48 -9.90
CA ALA A 49 -12.73 -0.54 -8.95
C ALA A 49 -13.64 -0.55 -7.70
N CYS A 50 -14.02 0.62 -7.19
CA CYS A 50 -14.95 0.75 -6.06
C CYS A 50 -16.31 0.09 -6.38
N LYS A 51 -16.90 0.41 -7.54
CA LYS A 51 -18.17 -0.19 -7.98
C LYS A 51 -18.07 -1.71 -8.09
N PHE A 52 -16.98 -2.20 -8.69
CA PHE A 52 -16.75 -3.63 -8.82
C PHE A 52 -16.64 -4.33 -7.46
N ILE A 53 -15.86 -3.77 -6.55
CA ILE A 53 -15.63 -4.33 -5.20
C ILE A 53 -16.95 -4.40 -4.42
N GLU A 54 -17.76 -3.34 -4.48
CA GLU A 54 -19.08 -3.30 -3.85
C GLU A 54 -20.00 -4.39 -4.41
N GLU A 55 -20.07 -4.55 -5.74
CA GLU A 55 -20.87 -5.59 -6.38
C GLU A 55 -20.37 -7.00 -6.05
N TYR A 56 -19.05 -7.22 -6.08
CA TYR A 56 -18.42 -8.49 -5.72
C TYR A 56 -18.73 -8.83 -4.26
N GLY A 57 -18.63 -7.86 -3.36
CA GLY A 57 -18.96 -8.02 -1.95
C GLY A 57 -20.39 -8.45 -1.76
N ARG A 58 -21.35 -7.73 -2.35
CA ARG A 58 -22.77 -8.07 -2.29
C ARG A 58 -23.06 -9.48 -2.80
N LYS A 59 -22.47 -9.91 -3.92
CA LYS A 59 -22.68 -11.24 -4.51
C LYS A 59 -22.13 -12.38 -3.66
N HIS A 60 -21.01 -12.16 -2.96
CA HIS A 60 -20.31 -13.19 -2.19
C HIS A 60 -20.47 -13.02 -0.67
N GLY A 61 -21.33 -12.10 -0.25
CA GLY A 61 -21.66 -11.81 1.14
C GLY A 61 -20.56 -11.06 1.92
N TYR A 62 -19.61 -10.39 1.27
CA TYR A 62 -18.63 -9.53 1.96
C TYR A 62 -19.15 -8.10 2.11
N LYS A 63 -18.62 -7.37 3.09
CA LYS A 63 -18.87 -5.95 3.33
C LYS A 63 -17.53 -5.21 3.26
N PHE A 64 -17.09 -4.88 2.05
CA PHE A 64 -15.80 -4.21 1.86
C PHE A 64 -15.89 -2.72 2.17
N GLN A 65 -15.00 -2.25 3.05
CA GLN A 65 -14.62 -0.85 3.13
C GLN A 65 -13.71 -0.53 1.92
N HIS A 66 -14.00 0.56 1.20
CA HIS A 66 -13.20 1.04 0.04
C HIS A 66 -13.22 2.57 -0.04
N ALA A 67 -12.56 3.17 -1.04
CA ALA A 67 -12.39 4.62 -1.14
C ALA A 67 -13.67 5.45 -0.99
N GLU A 68 -14.77 5.01 -1.62
CA GLU A 68 -16.08 5.69 -1.59
C GLU A 68 -16.99 5.22 -0.44
N ASN A 69 -16.56 4.21 0.33
CA ASN A 69 -17.28 3.64 1.46
C ASN A 69 -16.36 3.52 2.69
N GLY A 70 -16.13 4.63 3.38
CA GLY A 70 -15.28 4.70 4.57
C GLY A 70 -13.78 4.91 4.28
N GLY A 71 -13.40 5.11 3.02
CA GLY A 71 -12.01 5.31 2.58
C GLY A 71 -11.24 4.01 2.48
N GLU A 72 -10.17 3.97 1.69
CA GLU A 72 -9.31 2.79 1.58
C GLU A 72 -8.67 2.43 2.94
N PHE A 73 -8.56 1.13 3.20
CA PHE A 73 -8.04 0.66 4.48
C PHE A 73 -6.52 0.81 4.57
N TYR A 74 -6.07 1.70 5.46
CA TYR A 74 -4.65 1.95 5.69
C TYR A 74 -4.04 0.95 6.68
N ILE A 75 -3.16 0.08 6.18
CA ILE A 75 -2.36 -0.86 6.97
C ILE A 75 -1.18 -0.11 7.58
N LYS A 76 -1.40 0.53 8.73
CA LYS A 76 -0.43 1.40 9.43
C LYS A 76 0.95 0.77 9.59
N GLY A 77 1.01 -0.54 9.87
CA GLY A 77 2.26 -1.26 10.07
C GLY A 77 3.11 -1.34 8.81
N LEU A 78 2.51 -1.49 7.63
CA LEU A 78 3.20 -1.68 6.35
C LEU A 78 3.30 -0.40 5.52
N GLY A 79 2.42 0.57 5.77
CA GLY A 79 2.33 1.78 4.96
C GLY A 79 1.62 1.56 3.63
N TYR A 80 0.73 0.56 3.53
CA TYR A 80 -0.08 0.29 2.35
C TYR A 80 -1.54 0.68 2.57
N TRP A 81 -2.20 1.10 1.50
CA TRP A 81 -3.65 1.15 1.39
C TRP A 81 -4.08 0.03 0.45
N VAL A 82 -5.19 -0.62 0.76
CA VAL A 82 -5.81 -1.67 -0.07
C VAL A 82 -7.13 -1.17 -0.65
N ASP A 83 -7.47 -1.63 -1.85
CA ASP A 83 -8.66 -1.16 -2.58
C ASP A 83 -9.95 -1.50 -1.82
N GLY A 84 -10.01 -2.69 -1.22
CA GLY A 84 -11.12 -3.14 -0.40
C GLY A 84 -10.70 -3.99 0.81
N TYR A 85 -11.35 -3.78 1.95
CA TYR A 85 -11.14 -4.59 3.15
C TYR A 85 -12.44 -4.89 3.90
N ASP A 86 -12.74 -6.18 4.07
CA ASP A 86 -13.82 -6.66 4.93
C ASP A 86 -13.21 -7.07 6.28
N ARG A 87 -13.45 -6.24 7.29
CA ARG A 87 -12.92 -6.47 8.64
C ARG A 87 -13.60 -7.63 9.37
N GLU A 88 -14.89 -7.86 9.12
CA GLU A 88 -15.65 -8.93 9.79
C GLU A 88 -15.14 -10.31 9.35
N LYS A 89 -14.84 -10.45 8.06
CA LYS A 89 -14.34 -11.70 7.47
C LYS A 89 -12.82 -11.76 7.30
N ASN A 90 -12.12 -10.70 7.68
CA ASN A 90 -10.69 -10.50 7.48
C ASN A 90 -10.23 -10.84 6.05
N VAL A 91 -10.82 -10.15 5.06
CA VAL A 91 -10.54 -10.35 3.64
C VAL A 91 -10.12 -9.05 2.99
N VAL A 92 -8.99 -9.07 2.30
CA VAL A 92 -8.53 -8.01 1.41
C VAL A 92 -8.92 -8.35 -0.03
N ILE A 93 -9.38 -7.36 -0.79
CA ILE A 93 -9.59 -7.46 -2.24
C ILE A 93 -8.84 -6.35 -2.97
N GLU A 94 -8.18 -6.70 -4.07
CA GLU A 94 -7.48 -5.76 -4.96
C GLU A 94 -7.96 -5.92 -6.39
N TYR A 95 -8.07 -4.79 -7.09
CA TYR A 95 -8.45 -4.67 -8.48
C TYR A 95 -7.22 -4.34 -9.33
N ASP A 96 -6.64 -5.35 -9.98
CA ASP A 96 -5.45 -5.19 -10.81
C ASP A 96 -5.85 -4.77 -12.25
N GLU A 97 -5.49 -3.54 -12.64
CA GLU A 97 -5.62 -3.10 -14.04
C GLU A 97 -4.60 -3.79 -14.97
N PRO A 98 -4.99 -4.17 -16.20
CA PRO A 98 -4.21 -5.06 -17.08
C PRO A 98 -2.87 -4.49 -17.54
N HIS A 99 -2.65 -3.18 -17.43
CA HIS A 99 -1.46 -2.49 -17.93
C HIS A 99 -0.21 -2.63 -17.03
N HIS A 100 -0.26 -3.42 -15.95
CA HIS A 100 0.81 -3.51 -14.94
C HIS A 100 1.79 -4.69 -15.08
N THR A 101 2.22 -5.05 -16.30
CA THR A 101 3.13 -6.20 -16.53
C THR A 101 4.52 -6.07 -15.89
N ARG A 102 5.00 -4.84 -15.58
CA ARG A 102 6.34 -4.60 -15.03
C ARG A 102 6.43 -4.64 -13.49
N ARG A 103 5.35 -4.93 -12.77
CA ARG A 103 5.29 -4.84 -11.29
C ARG A 103 5.03 -6.15 -10.56
N VAL A 104 4.90 -7.26 -11.30
CA VAL A 104 4.49 -8.58 -10.79
C VAL A 104 5.23 -9.00 -9.50
N GLU A 105 6.55 -8.86 -9.44
CA GLU A 105 7.30 -9.32 -8.26
C GLU A 105 7.04 -8.46 -7.02
N LYS A 106 6.93 -7.14 -7.21
CA LYS A 106 6.58 -6.22 -6.13
C LYS A 106 5.14 -6.44 -5.66
N ASP A 107 4.25 -6.79 -6.58
CA ASP A 107 2.84 -7.04 -6.28
C ASP A 107 2.65 -8.36 -5.51
N LYS A 108 3.48 -9.38 -5.80
CA LYS A 108 3.56 -10.62 -5.00
C LYS A 108 4.10 -10.35 -3.61
N GLN A 109 5.19 -9.60 -3.51
CA GLN A 109 5.79 -9.23 -2.23
C GLN A 109 4.83 -8.41 -1.37
N ARG A 110 4.15 -7.41 -1.95
CA ARG A 110 3.11 -6.64 -1.26
C ARG A 110 1.99 -7.55 -0.75
N GLN A 111 1.50 -8.46 -1.58
CA GLN A 111 0.49 -9.43 -1.17
C GLN A 111 0.97 -10.29 0.00
N GLN A 112 2.18 -10.84 -0.09
CA GLN A 112 2.77 -11.64 0.98
C GLN A 112 2.89 -10.85 2.29
N GLU A 113 3.46 -9.64 2.25
CA GLU A 113 3.59 -8.76 3.42
C GLU A 113 2.23 -8.49 4.07
N ILE A 114 1.19 -8.22 3.27
CA ILE A 114 -0.17 -7.95 3.77
C ILE A 114 -0.78 -9.20 4.41
N GLN A 115 -0.69 -10.35 3.74
CA GLN A 115 -1.24 -11.61 4.24
C GLN A 115 -0.56 -12.03 5.54
N GLU A 116 0.77 -11.92 5.62
CA GLU A 116 1.53 -12.23 6.83
C GLU A 116 1.22 -11.25 7.97
N HIS A 117 1.07 -9.96 7.66
CA HIS A 117 0.82 -8.93 8.68
C HIS A 117 -0.60 -8.98 9.24
N LEU A 118 -1.61 -9.22 8.40
CA LEU A 118 -3.03 -9.23 8.78
C LEU A 118 -3.59 -10.62 9.07
N GLY A 119 -2.90 -11.68 8.65
CA GLY A 119 -3.43 -13.05 8.69
C GLY A 119 -4.72 -13.19 7.85
N CYS A 120 -4.84 -12.44 6.76
CA CYS A 120 -6.08 -12.29 6.01
C CYS A 120 -6.16 -13.21 4.78
N LYS A 121 -7.38 -13.47 4.32
CA LYS A 121 -7.59 -13.95 2.94
C LYS A 121 -7.34 -12.79 1.98
N PHE A 122 -6.71 -13.07 0.85
CA PHE A 122 -6.41 -12.06 -0.17
C PHE A 122 -7.03 -12.47 -1.50
N ILE A 123 -7.91 -11.64 -2.03
CA ILE A 123 -8.60 -11.83 -3.31
C ILE A 123 -8.01 -10.84 -4.30
N ARG A 124 -7.68 -11.33 -5.49
CA ARG A 124 -7.12 -10.51 -6.55
C ARG A 124 -7.93 -10.69 -7.82
N ILE A 125 -8.41 -9.59 -8.36
CA ILE A 125 -9.24 -9.58 -9.56
C ILE A 125 -8.44 -8.93 -10.68
N ARG A 126 -8.30 -9.65 -11.79
CA ARG A 126 -7.67 -9.13 -13.01
C ARG A 126 -8.78 -8.82 -14.01
N THR A 127 -8.78 -7.60 -14.54
CA THR A 127 -9.72 -7.15 -15.59
C THR A 127 -9.03 -6.97 -16.92
#